data_AF-A0A961TM51-F1
#
_entry.id   AF-A0A961TM51-F1
#
_cell.length_a   1.000
_cell.length_b   1.000
_cell.length_c   1.000
_cell.angle_alpha   90.00
_cell.angle_beta   90.00
_cell.angle_gamma   90.00
#
_symmetry.space_group_name_H-M   'P 1'
#
loop_
_entity.id
_entity.type
_entity.pdbx_description
1 polymer ?
#
loop_
_entity_poly.entity_id
_entity_poly.type
_entity_poly.pdbx_seq_one_letter_code
_entity_poly.pdbx_strand_id
1 'polypeptide(L)'
;PGMMMAMVRLNVPSIFIYGGSILPGTWRGNQITVQDVFEAVGQHSVGKLTDEELTEVEQAACPSAGSCGAQFTANTMATVAEAIGLALPYSCGAPAPYEIRDRFCYAAGEKVMELVANQIRPRDIVTRKALENAAAVVAATGGSTNGALHLPAIAHEAGIEFDLFDVAEIFRKTPYIADLKPGGKYVAKDMFEAGGIPLLMKTMLEHGYLHGDCMTVTGRTLAENMDKVKWNDAQDVVRPANNPITVTGGVVGLKGSLAPEGAIVKVAGMKNQKFTGPARCFDSEEECFEAVTKRDYKEGEVLVIRYEGPKGGPGMREMLATTAAIYGQGMGDKVALITDGRFSGATRGFCIGHVGPEAAVGGPIGLLEDGDIIVIDAEAGIMDVQLSEEELEARRKKWKPRETDYQSGALWKYAQEVGSARYGAVTHPGGAKETHCYADI
;
A
#
# COMPACT_ATOMS: atom_id res chain seq x y z
N PRO A 1 5.46 -8.92 -2.48
CA PRO A 1 6.42 -8.75 -1.36
C PRO A 1 7.09 -10.06 -0.95
N GLY A 2 6.35 -11.11 -0.60
CA GLY A 2 6.93 -12.38 -0.11
C GLY A 2 8.02 -12.98 -1.01
N MET A 3 7.82 -12.98 -2.34
CA MET A 3 8.86 -13.42 -3.28
C MET A 3 10.10 -12.52 -3.27
N MET A 4 9.94 -11.20 -3.24
CA MET A 4 11.08 -10.26 -3.14
C MET A 4 11.82 -10.41 -1.81
N MET A 5 11.10 -10.61 -0.70
CA MET A 5 11.70 -10.90 0.60
C MET A 5 12.53 -12.18 0.56
N ALA A 6 12.00 -13.25 -0.04
CA ALA A 6 12.73 -14.52 -0.21
C ALA A 6 13.98 -14.36 -1.09
N MET A 7 13.89 -13.62 -2.20
CA MET A 7 15.05 -13.31 -3.06
C MET A 7 16.16 -12.63 -2.26
N VAL A 8 15.81 -11.59 -1.49
CA VAL A 8 16.78 -10.84 -0.68
C VAL A 8 17.35 -11.66 0.47
N ARG A 9 16.53 -12.49 1.12
CA ARG A 9 16.95 -13.36 2.23
C ARG A 9 17.92 -14.45 1.77
N LEU A 10 17.57 -15.17 0.71
CA LEU A 10 18.43 -16.23 0.16
C LEU A 10 19.66 -15.65 -0.53
N ASN A 11 19.54 -14.41 -1.05
CA ASN A 11 20.58 -13.69 -1.76
C ASN A 11 21.17 -14.46 -2.96
N VAL A 12 20.38 -15.35 -3.56
CA VAL A 12 20.74 -16.10 -4.77
C VAL A 12 20.34 -15.27 -6.00
N PRO A 13 21.18 -15.18 -7.06
CA PRO A 13 20.85 -14.48 -8.30
C PRO A 13 19.46 -14.88 -8.81
N SER A 14 18.58 -13.90 -8.97
CA SER A 14 17.16 -14.12 -9.25
C SER A 14 16.55 -12.89 -9.92
N ILE A 15 15.47 -13.11 -10.68
CA ILE A 15 14.69 -12.06 -11.36
C ILE A 15 13.22 -12.25 -10.98
N PHE A 16 12.57 -11.16 -10.58
CA PHE A 16 11.14 -11.14 -10.32
C PHE A 16 10.35 -11.01 -11.62
N ILE A 17 9.33 -11.85 -11.79
CA ILE A 17 8.38 -11.77 -12.90
C ILE A 17 6.97 -11.62 -12.35
N TYR A 18 6.32 -10.51 -12.71
CA TYR A 18 4.95 -10.24 -12.33
C TYR A 18 3.96 -10.99 -13.21
N GLY A 19 2.86 -11.47 -12.61
CA GLY A 19 1.77 -12.16 -13.30
C GLY A 19 1.00 -11.29 -14.30
N GLY A 20 1.08 -9.96 -14.18
CA GLY A 20 0.37 -9.01 -15.04
C GLY A 20 -1.00 -8.62 -14.49
N SER A 21 -1.45 -7.43 -14.88
CA SER A 21 -2.75 -6.89 -14.52
C SER A 21 -3.87 -7.49 -15.37
N ILE A 22 -5.06 -7.63 -14.79
CA ILE A 22 -6.29 -7.91 -15.54
C ILE A 22 -6.61 -6.76 -16.51
N LEU A 23 -7.27 -7.08 -17.62
CA LEU A 23 -7.92 -6.07 -18.47
C LEU A 23 -9.16 -5.52 -17.76
N PRO A 24 -9.48 -4.23 -17.91
CA PRO A 24 -10.67 -3.67 -17.29
C PRO A 24 -11.95 -4.22 -17.93
N GLY A 25 -12.99 -4.39 -17.12
CA GLY A 25 -14.33 -4.78 -17.56
C GLY A 25 -15.10 -3.64 -18.22
N THR A 26 -16.22 -3.96 -18.84
CA THR A 26 -17.13 -2.97 -19.45
C THR A 26 -18.57 -3.25 -19.05
N TRP A 27 -19.22 -2.29 -18.41
CA TRP A 27 -20.64 -2.34 -18.07
C TRP A 27 -21.36 -1.10 -18.59
N ARG A 28 -22.38 -1.31 -19.44
CA ARG A 28 -23.19 -0.24 -20.08
C ARG A 28 -22.35 0.85 -20.75
N GLY A 29 -21.26 0.45 -21.40
CA GLY A 29 -20.33 1.35 -22.10
C GLY A 29 -19.30 2.04 -21.20
N ASN A 30 -19.34 1.82 -19.89
CA ASN A 30 -18.38 2.35 -18.93
C ASN A 30 -17.36 1.30 -18.53
N GLN A 31 -16.10 1.73 -18.40
CA GLN A 31 -15.03 0.88 -17.93
C GLN A 31 -15.14 0.66 -16.42
N ILE A 32 -15.15 -0.61 -15.99
CA ILE A 32 -15.29 -1.00 -14.59
C ILE A 32 -14.17 -1.94 -14.14
N THR A 33 -14.02 -2.05 -12.83
CA THR A 33 -13.00 -2.83 -12.11
C THR A 33 -13.64 -3.49 -10.88
N VAL A 34 -12.88 -4.31 -10.17
CA VAL A 34 -13.36 -4.91 -8.90
C VAL A 34 -13.78 -3.86 -7.86
N GLN A 35 -13.21 -2.65 -7.88
CA GLN A 35 -13.63 -1.56 -7.01
C GLN A 35 -15.10 -1.19 -7.25
N ASP A 36 -15.49 -1.13 -8.52
CA ASP A 36 -16.85 -0.77 -8.92
C ASP A 36 -17.86 -1.84 -8.46
N VAL A 37 -17.44 -3.11 -8.33
CA VAL A 37 -18.26 -4.18 -7.72
C VAL A 37 -18.51 -3.89 -6.24
N PHE A 38 -17.48 -3.51 -5.48
CA PHE A 38 -17.64 -3.18 -4.06
C PHE A 38 -18.50 -1.93 -3.84
N GLU A 39 -18.35 -0.92 -4.70
CA GLU A 39 -19.21 0.27 -4.69
C GLU A 39 -20.66 -0.11 -5.06
N ALA A 40 -20.87 -1.02 -6.02
CA ALA A 40 -22.19 -1.53 -6.39
C ALA A 40 -22.87 -2.29 -5.23
N VAL A 41 -22.13 -3.11 -4.47
CA VAL A 41 -22.65 -3.76 -3.25
C VAL A 41 -23.11 -2.71 -2.22
N GLY A 42 -22.33 -1.65 -2.01
CA GLY A 42 -22.72 -0.57 -1.11
C GLY A 42 -23.93 0.24 -1.58
N GLN A 43 -24.12 0.38 -2.90
CA GLN A 43 -25.32 1.01 -3.49
C GLN A 43 -26.55 0.11 -3.39
N HIS A 44 -26.38 -1.19 -3.64
CA HIS A 44 -27.42 -2.20 -3.49
C HIS A 44 -27.94 -2.27 -2.05
N SER A 45 -27.06 -2.26 -1.06
CA SER A 45 -27.44 -2.32 0.36
C SER A 45 -28.28 -1.13 0.84
N VAL A 46 -28.30 -0.02 0.09
CA VAL A 46 -29.13 1.17 0.35
C VAL A 46 -30.27 1.33 -0.66
N GLY A 47 -30.55 0.29 -1.46
CA GLY A 47 -31.66 0.24 -2.42
C GLY A 47 -31.48 1.12 -3.67
N LYS A 48 -30.26 1.55 -3.99
CA LYS A 48 -29.96 2.37 -5.18
C LYS A 48 -29.66 1.57 -6.45
N LEU A 49 -29.45 0.27 -6.32
CA LEU A 49 -29.05 -0.64 -7.40
C LEU A 49 -29.83 -1.95 -7.22
N THR A 50 -30.39 -2.51 -8.31
CA THR A 50 -31.22 -3.74 -8.22
C THR A 50 -30.36 -5.00 -8.15
N ASP A 51 -30.97 -6.14 -7.81
CA ASP A 51 -30.28 -7.45 -7.83
C ASP A 51 -29.74 -7.79 -9.23
N GLU A 52 -30.51 -7.47 -10.28
CA GLU A 52 -30.11 -7.69 -11.67
C GLU A 52 -28.93 -6.79 -12.05
N GLU A 53 -28.97 -5.51 -11.68
CA GLU A 53 -27.87 -4.59 -11.94
C GLU A 53 -26.58 -4.99 -11.22
N LEU A 54 -26.70 -5.49 -9.98
CA LEU A 54 -25.54 -5.97 -9.22
C LEU A 54 -24.92 -7.19 -9.91
N THR A 55 -25.77 -8.11 -10.37
CA THR A 55 -25.36 -9.30 -11.13
C THR A 55 -24.67 -8.92 -12.44
N GLU A 56 -25.18 -7.92 -13.17
CA GLU A 56 -24.55 -7.43 -14.39
C GLU A 56 -23.13 -6.88 -14.13
N VAL A 57 -22.96 -6.11 -13.05
CA VAL A 57 -21.66 -5.55 -12.65
C VAL A 57 -20.68 -6.67 -12.26
N GLU A 58 -21.12 -7.65 -11.46
CA GLU A 58 -20.32 -8.80 -11.05
C GLU A 58 -19.79 -9.57 -12.28
N GLN A 59 -20.66 -9.89 -13.23
CA GLN A 59 -20.30 -10.67 -14.42
C GLN A 59 -19.39 -9.91 -15.39
N ALA A 60 -19.42 -8.57 -15.38
CA ALA A 60 -18.66 -7.74 -16.30
C ALA A 60 -17.29 -7.28 -15.75
N ALA A 61 -17.10 -7.25 -14.43
CA ALA A 61 -15.94 -6.60 -13.81
C ALA A 61 -14.59 -7.32 -14.02
N CYS A 62 -14.59 -8.64 -14.23
CA CYS A 62 -13.39 -9.48 -14.27
C CYS A 62 -13.27 -10.27 -15.58
N PRO A 63 -12.99 -9.61 -16.72
CA PRO A 63 -13.11 -10.22 -18.05
C PRO A 63 -11.93 -11.12 -18.46
N SER A 64 -10.84 -11.15 -17.69
CA SER A 64 -9.62 -11.88 -18.07
C SER A 64 -8.83 -12.35 -16.84
N ALA A 65 -7.76 -13.11 -17.05
CA ALA A 65 -6.81 -13.41 -15.97
C ALA A 65 -6.01 -12.15 -15.59
N GLY A 66 -5.46 -12.13 -14.37
CA GLY A 66 -4.53 -11.10 -13.88
C GLY A 66 -4.89 -10.58 -12.50
N SER A 67 -4.02 -9.74 -11.94
CA SER A 67 -4.29 -9.02 -10.69
C SER A 67 -5.37 -7.94 -10.89
N CYS A 68 -5.80 -7.29 -9.81
CA CYS A 68 -6.65 -6.09 -9.88
C CYS A 68 -6.07 -5.03 -10.85
N GLY A 69 -6.95 -4.35 -11.59
CA GLY A 69 -6.58 -3.40 -12.65
C GLY A 69 -6.09 -2.02 -12.20
N ALA A 70 -6.53 -1.57 -11.03
CA ALA A 70 -6.15 -0.27 -10.46
C ALA A 70 -4.78 -0.32 -9.77
N GLN A 71 -4.25 0.83 -9.34
CA GLN A 71 -2.98 0.95 -8.62
C GLN A 71 -3.12 0.53 -7.14
N PHE A 72 -3.66 -0.66 -6.91
CA PHE A 72 -3.70 -1.34 -5.61
C PHE A 72 -2.37 -2.05 -5.32
N THR A 73 -2.33 -2.86 -4.26
CA THR A 73 -1.11 -3.51 -3.78
C THR A 73 -0.37 -4.30 -4.86
N ALA A 74 -1.08 -5.04 -5.72
CA ALA A 74 -0.44 -5.86 -6.75
C ALA A 74 0.37 -5.01 -7.74
N ASN A 75 -0.26 -4.03 -8.41
CA ASN A 75 0.41 -3.15 -9.37
C ASN A 75 1.41 -2.20 -8.68
N THR A 76 1.12 -1.75 -7.46
CA THR A 76 2.07 -0.97 -6.65
C THR A 76 3.36 -1.77 -6.41
N MET A 77 3.24 -3.02 -5.95
CA MET A 77 4.41 -3.86 -5.67
C MET A 77 5.10 -4.37 -6.93
N ALA A 78 4.39 -4.50 -8.05
CA ALA A 78 4.98 -4.75 -9.37
C ALA A 78 5.85 -3.55 -9.80
N THR A 79 5.34 -2.33 -9.58
CA THR A 79 6.08 -1.09 -9.83
C THR A 79 7.32 -0.99 -8.93
N VAL A 80 7.20 -1.36 -7.64
CA VAL A 80 8.33 -1.46 -6.71
C VAL A 80 9.40 -2.45 -7.22
N ALA A 81 9.01 -3.59 -7.77
CA ALA A 81 9.98 -4.58 -8.26
C ALA A 81 10.85 -4.03 -9.41
N GLU A 82 10.27 -3.28 -10.36
CA GLU A 82 11.02 -2.58 -11.40
C GLU A 82 11.85 -1.41 -10.82
N ALA A 83 11.30 -0.64 -9.88
CA ALA A 83 11.97 0.53 -9.30
C ALA A 83 13.19 0.18 -8.43
N ILE A 84 13.12 -0.92 -7.68
CA ILE A 84 14.29 -1.48 -6.96
C ILE A 84 15.32 -2.01 -7.97
N GLY A 85 14.85 -2.49 -9.13
CA GLY A 85 15.70 -3.14 -10.13
C GLY A 85 15.73 -4.66 -10.02
N LEU A 86 14.78 -5.29 -9.33
CA LEU A 86 14.64 -6.75 -9.21
C LEU A 86 13.90 -7.39 -10.40
N ALA A 87 13.26 -6.59 -11.24
CA ALA A 87 12.55 -7.02 -12.43
C ALA A 87 13.16 -6.37 -13.68
N LEU A 88 13.00 -7.02 -14.84
CA LEU A 88 13.39 -6.42 -16.12
C LEU A 88 12.50 -5.21 -16.42
N PRO A 89 13.03 -4.12 -17.02
CA PRO A 89 12.22 -3.00 -17.45
C PRO A 89 11.03 -3.46 -18.30
N TYR A 90 9.86 -2.87 -18.06
CA TYR A 90 8.56 -3.19 -18.68
C TYR A 90 7.89 -4.51 -18.26
N SER A 91 8.63 -5.44 -17.64
CA SER A 91 8.11 -6.80 -17.35
C SER A 91 6.99 -6.82 -16.31
N CYS A 92 6.89 -5.78 -15.48
CA CYS A 92 5.87 -5.65 -14.46
C CYS A 92 4.68 -4.78 -14.88
N GLY A 93 4.75 -4.12 -16.04
CA GLY A 93 3.65 -3.31 -16.57
C GLY A 93 2.67 -4.10 -17.46
N ALA A 94 3.14 -5.13 -18.16
CA ALA A 94 2.35 -5.81 -19.19
C ALA A 94 1.09 -6.48 -18.61
N PRO A 95 -0.11 -6.24 -19.18
CA PRO A 95 -1.33 -6.96 -18.81
C PRO A 95 -1.17 -8.47 -18.95
N ALA A 96 -1.79 -9.24 -18.05
CA ALA A 96 -1.65 -10.68 -17.97
C ALA A 96 -1.99 -11.40 -19.30
N PRO A 97 -3.03 -10.99 -20.07
CA PRO A 97 -3.36 -11.63 -21.34
C PRO A 97 -2.42 -11.28 -22.51
N TYR A 98 -1.49 -10.33 -22.36
CA TYR A 98 -0.65 -9.89 -23.47
C TYR A 98 0.50 -10.89 -23.70
N GLU A 99 0.63 -11.42 -24.91
CA GLU A 99 1.66 -12.39 -25.31
C GLU A 99 3.10 -11.86 -25.15
N ILE A 100 3.28 -10.53 -25.09
CA ILE A 100 4.60 -9.94 -24.81
C ILE A 100 5.18 -10.41 -23.47
N ARG A 101 4.34 -10.81 -22.52
CA ARG A 101 4.76 -11.37 -21.23
C ARG A 101 5.58 -12.64 -21.38
N ASP A 102 5.24 -13.49 -22.34
CA ASP A 102 6.00 -14.72 -22.57
C ASP A 102 7.43 -14.38 -22.96
N ARG A 103 7.62 -13.34 -23.80
CA ARG A 103 8.97 -12.85 -24.15
C ARG A 103 9.73 -12.32 -22.94
N PHE A 104 9.07 -11.64 -22.00
CA PHE A 104 9.70 -11.24 -20.74
C PHE A 104 10.10 -12.45 -19.88
N CYS A 105 9.29 -13.50 -19.84
CA CYS A 105 9.64 -14.74 -19.14
C CYS A 105 10.88 -15.41 -19.75
N TYR A 106 10.94 -15.53 -21.08
CA TYR A 106 12.13 -16.07 -21.77
C TYR A 106 13.37 -15.20 -21.52
N ALA A 107 13.24 -13.89 -21.68
CA ALA A 107 14.35 -12.96 -21.45
C ALA A 107 14.85 -13.00 -20.00
N ALA A 108 13.96 -13.19 -19.02
CA ALA A 108 14.35 -13.37 -17.62
C ALA A 108 15.11 -14.67 -17.39
N GLY A 109 14.72 -15.76 -18.06
CA GLY A 109 15.44 -17.03 -18.02
C GLY A 109 16.84 -16.95 -18.61
N GLU A 110 17.03 -16.21 -19.70
CA GLU A 110 18.37 -15.94 -20.25
C GLU A 110 19.18 -15.03 -19.30
N LYS A 111 18.54 -13.96 -18.82
CA LYS A 111 19.22 -12.92 -18.05
C LYS A 111 19.66 -13.39 -16.67
N VAL A 112 18.90 -14.27 -16.02
CA VAL A 112 19.31 -14.83 -14.73
C VAL A 112 20.60 -15.63 -14.83
N MET A 113 20.88 -16.27 -15.98
CA MET A 113 22.15 -16.98 -16.19
C MET A 113 23.34 -16.01 -16.26
N GLU A 114 23.14 -14.81 -16.82
CA GLU A 114 24.17 -13.75 -16.78
C GLU A 114 24.39 -13.24 -15.36
N LEU A 115 23.33 -13.10 -14.55
CA LEU A 115 23.46 -12.71 -13.14
C LEU A 115 24.24 -13.75 -12.34
N VAL A 116 24.00 -15.04 -12.59
CA VAL A 116 24.77 -16.14 -12.00
C VAL A 116 26.24 -16.05 -12.42
N ALA A 117 26.52 -15.89 -13.71
CA ALA A 117 27.88 -15.82 -14.24
C ALA A 117 28.68 -14.63 -13.67
N ASN A 118 28.01 -13.48 -13.50
CA ASN A 118 28.62 -12.26 -12.97
C ASN A 118 28.50 -12.13 -11.44
N GLN A 119 27.89 -13.11 -10.76
CA GLN A 119 27.59 -13.10 -9.33
C GLN A 119 26.85 -11.84 -8.84
N ILE A 120 25.93 -11.31 -9.65
CA ILE A 120 25.07 -10.20 -9.23
C ILE A 120 23.90 -10.77 -8.45
N ARG A 121 23.83 -10.43 -7.16
CA ARG A 121 22.87 -10.98 -6.21
C ARG A 121 21.82 -9.95 -5.80
N PRO A 122 20.66 -10.38 -5.26
CA PRO A 122 19.62 -9.46 -4.81
C PRO A 122 20.10 -8.38 -3.82
N ARG A 123 21.01 -8.67 -2.88
CA ARG A 123 21.54 -7.67 -1.94
C ARG A 123 22.51 -6.66 -2.57
N ASP A 124 23.04 -6.94 -3.77
CA ASP A 124 23.81 -5.95 -4.55
C ASP A 124 22.89 -4.92 -5.23
N ILE A 125 21.62 -5.30 -5.45
CA ILE A 125 20.59 -4.49 -6.10
C ILE A 125 19.75 -3.75 -5.04
N VAL A 126 19.30 -4.46 -4.01
CA VAL A 126 18.48 -3.91 -2.92
C VAL A 126 19.35 -3.14 -1.95
N THR A 127 19.57 -1.87 -2.25
CA THR A 127 20.25 -0.89 -1.41
C THR A 127 19.25 0.11 -0.81
N ARG A 128 19.69 0.91 0.18
CA ARG A 128 18.86 2.00 0.71
C ARG A 128 18.40 2.97 -0.39
N LYS A 129 19.26 3.31 -1.33
CA LYS A 129 18.92 4.13 -2.50
C LYS A 129 17.88 3.46 -3.42
N ALA A 130 17.96 2.14 -3.61
CA ALA A 130 16.97 1.41 -4.41
C ALA A 130 15.60 1.37 -3.72
N LEU A 131 15.57 1.26 -2.38
CA LEU A 131 14.35 1.38 -1.58
C LEU A 131 13.79 2.80 -1.61
N GLU A 132 14.65 3.82 -1.59
CA GLU A 132 14.26 5.23 -1.76
C GLU A 132 13.62 5.48 -3.13
N ASN A 133 14.22 4.94 -4.21
CA ASN A 133 13.62 4.95 -5.55
C ASN A 133 12.23 4.31 -5.56
N ALA A 134 12.10 3.14 -4.94
CA ALA A 134 10.84 2.43 -4.90
C ALA A 134 9.75 3.20 -4.14
N ALA A 135 10.07 3.79 -3.00
CA ALA A 135 9.15 4.66 -2.26
C ALA A 135 8.73 5.87 -3.10
N ALA A 136 9.67 6.53 -3.79
CA ALA A 136 9.35 7.65 -4.67
C ALA A 136 8.35 7.22 -5.77
N VAL A 137 8.59 6.07 -6.39
CA VAL A 137 7.69 5.57 -7.45
C VAL A 137 6.30 5.19 -6.91
N VAL A 138 6.20 4.67 -5.69
CA VAL A 138 4.90 4.46 -5.02
C VAL A 138 4.15 5.79 -4.86
N ALA A 139 4.82 6.83 -4.37
CA ALA A 139 4.22 8.17 -4.21
C ALA A 139 3.80 8.78 -5.56
N ALA A 140 4.66 8.67 -6.57
CA ALA A 140 4.45 9.21 -7.90
C ALA A 140 3.26 8.59 -8.63
N THR A 141 2.88 7.36 -8.27
CA THR A 141 1.74 6.65 -8.82
C THR A 141 0.49 6.68 -7.94
N GLY A 142 0.54 7.34 -6.78
CA GLY A 142 -0.57 7.31 -5.81
C GLY A 142 -0.86 5.88 -5.32
N GLY A 143 0.20 5.07 -5.22
CA GLY A 143 0.13 3.64 -4.94
C GLY A 143 -0.45 3.30 -3.58
N SER A 144 -0.60 2.00 -3.33
CA SER A 144 -1.18 1.48 -2.08
C SER A 144 -0.34 1.85 -0.86
N THR A 145 -1.02 2.21 0.23
CA THR A 145 -0.43 2.40 1.57
C THR A 145 0.31 1.15 2.06
N ASN A 146 -0.05 -0.04 1.58
CA ASN A 146 0.67 -1.29 1.85
C ASN A 146 2.15 -1.24 1.39
N GLY A 147 2.51 -0.34 0.46
CA GLY A 147 3.91 -0.09 0.09
C GLY A 147 4.77 0.31 1.30
N ALA A 148 4.19 1.04 2.26
CA ALA A 148 4.88 1.45 3.49
C ALA A 148 5.00 0.34 4.53
N LEU A 149 4.32 -0.79 4.33
CA LEU A 149 4.54 -2.02 5.10
C LEU A 149 5.58 -2.90 4.39
N HIS A 150 5.45 -3.04 3.07
CA HIS A 150 6.25 -3.98 2.30
C HIS A 150 7.68 -3.52 2.03
N LEU A 151 7.94 -2.22 1.86
CA LEU A 151 9.30 -1.71 1.66
C LEU A 151 10.20 -1.91 2.90
N PRO A 152 9.76 -1.56 4.13
CA PRO A 152 10.49 -1.92 5.34
C PRO A 152 10.71 -3.43 5.48
N ALA A 153 9.70 -4.25 5.16
CA ALA A 153 9.84 -5.71 5.22
C ALA A 153 10.91 -6.25 4.25
N ILE A 154 11.03 -5.69 3.05
CA ILE A 154 12.09 -6.04 2.09
C ILE A 154 13.46 -5.56 2.59
N ALA A 155 13.54 -4.34 3.14
CA ALA A 155 14.77 -3.79 3.71
C ALA A 155 15.30 -4.64 4.88
N HIS A 156 14.39 -5.13 5.71
CA HIS A 156 14.68 -6.00 6.84
C HIS A 156 15.40 -7.29 6.43
N GLU A 157 15.05 -7.87 5.29
CA GLU A 157 15.71 -9.07 4.74
C GLU A 157 17.15 -8.81 4.31
N ALA A 158 17.48 -7.57 3.95
CA ALA A 158 18.85 -7.13 3.62
C ALA A 158 19.62 -6.61 4.85
N GLY A 159 18.97 -6.49 6.01
CA GLY A 159 19.55 -5.85 7.20
C GLY A 159 19.72 -4.34 7.06
N ILE A 160 18.91 -3.70 6.21
CA ILE A 160 18.94 -2.25 5.98
C ILE A 160 17.96 -1.57 6.93
N GLU A 161 18.43 -0.55 7.66
CA GLU A 161 17.55 0.32 8.43
C GLU A 161 16.72 1.20 7.48
N PHE A 162 15.43 0.87 7.37
CA PHE A 162 14.45 1.58 6.56
C PHE A 162 13.05 1.28 7.11
N ASP A 163 12.37 2.28 7.65
CA ASP A 163 11.08 2.11 8.32
C ASP A 163 9.95 2.93 7.69
N LEU A 164 8.75 2.85 8.28
CA LEU A 164 7.57 3.62 7.85
C LEU A 164 7.84 5.13 7.74
N PHE A 165 8.68 5.71 8.60
CA PHE A 165 8.97 7.15 8.59
C PHE A 165 9.91 7.53 7.45
N ASP A 166 10.87 6.67 7.09
CA ASP A 166 11.68 6.86 5.88
C ASP A 166 10.77 6.91 4.64
N VAL A 167 9.84 5.95 4.53
CA VAL A 167 8.86 5.89 3.43
C VAL A 167 8.00 7.15 3.38
N ALA A 168 7.45 7.57 4.53
CA ALA A 168 6.60 8.75 4.63
C ALA A 168 7.33 10.05 4.23
N GLU A 169 8.59 10.20 4.62
CA GLU A 169 9.39 11.38 4.28
C GLU A 169 9.67 11.47 2.77
N ILE A 170 9.86 10.33 2.11
CA ILE A 170 10.01 10.27 0.66
C ILE A 170 8.70 10.63 -0.02
N PHE A 171 7.58 10.06 0.43
CA PHE A 171 6.26 10.38 -0.13
C PHE A 171 5.94 11.87 -0.05
N ARG A 172 6.33 12.54 1.04
CA ARG A 172 6.15 13.98 1.24
C ARG A 172 6.92 14.82 0.22
N LYS A 173 8.08 14.34 -0.26
CA LYS A 173 8.96 15.07 -1.19
C LYS A 173 8.73 14.72 -2.66
N THR A 174 8.00 13.64 -2.96
CA THR A 174 7.81 13.16 -4.32
C THR A 174 6.46 13.64 -4.89
N PRO A 175 6.42 14.21 -6.10
CA PRO A 175 5.17 14.63 -6.71
C PRO A 175 4.31 13.44 -7.18
N TYR A 176 2.99 13.59 -7.15
CA TYR A 176 2.05 12.62 -7.73
C TYR A 176 1.81 12.95 -9.21
N ILE A 177 2.15 12.02 -10.11
CA ILE A 177 2.20 12.29 -11.56
C ILE A 177 1.50 11.27 -12.45
N ALA A 178 1.20 10.04 -11.98
CA ALA A 178 0.43 9.07 -12.77
C ALA A 178 -1.05 9.10 -12.37
N ASP A 179 -1.93 9.40 -13.32
CA ASP A 179 -3.37 9.57 -13.10
C ASP A 179 -4.10 8.22 -13.04
N LEU A 180 -3.78 7.40 -12.03
CA LEU A 180 -4.27 6.02 -11.90
C LEU A 180 -5.38 5.87 -10.86
N LYS A 181 -6.38 5.04 -11.16
CA LYS A 181 -7.39 4.57 -10.18
C LYS A 181 -6.68 3.98 -8.96
N PRO A 182 -7.21 4.19 -7.74
CA PRO A 182 -8.54 4.75 -7.44
C PRO A 182 -8.58 6.29 -7.34
N GLY A 183 -7.44 6.98 -7.27
CA GLY A 183 -7.39 8.44 -7.12
C GLY A 183 -7.52 9.20 -8.43
N GLY A 184 -7.23 8.52 -9.53
CA GLY A 184 -7.20 9.05 -10.89
C GLY A 184 -8.13 8.33 -11.86
N LYS A 185 -7.90 8.56 -13.16
CA LYS A 185 -8.76 8.10 -14.26
C LYS A 185 -8.41 6.72 -14.82
N TYR A 186 -7.12 6.43 -14.95
CA TYR A 186 -6.60 5.32 -15.76
C TYR A 186 -6.32 4.04 -14.96
N VAL A 187 -6.16 2.91 -15.64
CA VAL A 187 -5.79 1.62 -15.02
C VAL A 187 -4.39 1.17 -15.49
N ALA A 188 -3.87 0.08 -14.91
CA ALA A 188 -2.52 -0.41 -15.20
C ALA A 188 -2.29 -0.75 -16.68
N LYS A 189 -3.33 -1.18 -17.41
CA LYS A 189 -3.27 -1.37 -18.87
C LYS A 189 -2.86 -0.08 -19.58
N ASP A 190 -3.51 1.03 -19.23
CA ASP A 190 -3.26 2.32 -19.88
C ASP A 190 -1.85 2.82 -19.54
N MET A 191 -1.39 2.60 -18.31
CA MET A 191 0.00 2.90 -17.91
C MET A 191 1.02 2.14 -18.75
N PHE A 192 0.77 0.85 -19.03
CA PHE A 192 1.65 0.06 -19.90
C PHE A 192 1.68 0.61 -21.32
N GLU A 193 0.52 0.90 -21.89
CA GLU A 193 0.38 1.41 -23.26
C GLU A 193 0.92 2.84 -23.44
N ALA A 194 0.87 3.65 -22.38
CA ALA A 194 1.44 4.99 -22.37
C ALA A 194 2.97 5.00 -22.54
N GLY A 195 3.65 3.91 -22.17
CA GLY A 195 5.11 3.81 -22.12
C GLY A 195 5.63 3.07 -20.88
N GLY A 196 4.73 2.55 -20.05
CA GLY A 196 5.04 1.68 -18.93
C GLY A 196 5.69 2.39 -17.74
N ILE A 197 6.01 1.59 -16.73
CA ILE A 197 6.76 2.01 -15.55
C ILE A 197 8.08 2.72 -15.92
N PRO A 198 8.83 2.29 -16.96
CA PRO A 198 10.04 2.99 -17.38
C PRO A 198 9.82 4.45 -17.82
N LEU A 199 8.70 4.80 -18.46
CA LEU A 199 8.42 6.19 -18.84
C LEU A 199 8.26 7.10 -17.61
N LEU A 200 7.57 6.59 -16.58
CA LEU A 200 7.46 7.26 -15.28
C LEU A 200 8.83 7.40 -14.61
N MET A 201 9.58 6.29 -14.50
CA MET A 201 10.89 6.28 -13.86
C MET A 201 11.87 7.23 -14.55
N LYS A 202 11.89 7.27 -15.89
CA LYS A 202 12.70 8.22 -16.65
C LYS A 202 12.34 9.67 -16.29
N THR A 203 11.05 9.99 -16.28
CA THR A 203 10.57 11.33 -15.94
C THR A 203 11.01 11.74 -14.53
N MET A 204 10.90 10.83 -13.56
CA MET A 204 11.33 11.08 -12.19
C MET A 204 12.84 11.22 -12.06
N LEU A 205 13.61 10.40 -12.78
CA LEU A 205 15.07 10.45 -12.80
C LEU A 205 15.58 11.78 -13.36
N GLU A 206 15.05 12.25 -14.50
CA GLU A 206 15.43 13.52 -15.13
C GLU A 206 15.16 14.74 -14.25
N HIS A 207 14.21 14.63 -13.33
CA HIS A 207 13.86 15.68 -12.37
C HIS A 207 14.52 15.48 -10.98
N GLY A 208 15.42 14.50 -10.85
CA GLY A 208 16.22 14.30 -9.63
C GLY A 208 15.50 13.59 -8.48
N TYR A 209 14.38 12.90 -8.74
CA TYR A 209 13.66 12.14 -7.72
C TYR A 209 14.14 10.70 -7.56
N LEU A 210 14.97 10.20 -8.48
CA LEU A 210 15.53 8.84 -8.43
C LEU A 210 17.06 8.85 -8.45
N HIS A 211 17.64 7.89 -7.74
CA HIS A 211 19.04 7.50 -7.77
C HIS A 211 19.32 6.66 -9.02
N GLY A 212 19.99 7.25 -10.00
CA GLY A 212 20.30 6.61 -11.28
C GLY A 212 21.41 5.56 -11.22
N ASP A 213 22.26 5.58 -10.19
CA ASP A 213 23.43 4.72 -10.01
C ASP A 213 23.11 3.32 -9.45
N CYS A 214 21.85 3.07 -9.06
CA CYS A 214 21.42 1.77 -8.54
C CYS A 214 21.57 0.66 -9.59
N MET A 215 22.27 -0.42 -9.22
CA MET A 215 22.38 -1.64 -10.03
C MET A 215 21.01 -2.30 -10.21
N THR A 216 20.80 -3.00 -11.32
CA THR A 216 19.56 -3.74 -11.62
C THR A 216 19.85 -5.15 -12.13
N VAL A 217 18.82 -5.98 -12.24
CA VAL A 217 18.90 -7.31 -12.87
C VAL A 217 19.32 -7.28 -14.34
N THR A 218 19.42 -6.12 -14.98
CA THR A 218 19.98 -6.04 -16.33
C THR A 218 21.52 -6.08 -16.33
N GLY A 219 22.16 -6.02 -15.16
CA GLY A 219 23.60 -5.79 -15.01
C GLY A 219 24.03 -4.36 -15.33
N ARG A 220 23.06 -3.46 -15.50
CA ARG A 220 23.27 -2.02 -15.73
C ARG A 220 22.62 -1.23 -14.61
N THR A 221 23.04 0.02 -14.50
CA THR A 221 22.42 1.00 -13.61
C THR A 221 21.01 1.37 -14.09
N LEU A 222 20.20 1.90 -13.17
CA LEU A 222 18.86 2.40 -13.47
C LEU A 222 18.92 3.48 -14.57
N ALA A 223 19.88 4.40 -14.50
CA ALA A 223 20.04 5.46 -15.52
C ALA A 223 20.31 4.89 -16.92
N GLU A 224 21.26 3.96 -17.05
CA GLU A 224 21.57 3.32 -18.34
C GLU A 224 20.36 2.56 -18.94
N ASN A 225 19.50 1.99 -18.09
CA ASN A 225 18.26 1.37 -18.55
C ASN A 225 17.25 2.43 -19.07
N MET A 226 17.23 3.63 -18.49
CA MET A 226 16.31 4.71 -18.86
C MET A 226 16.74 5.51 -20.09
N ASP A 227 18.01 5.46 -20.50
CA ASP A 227 18.54 6.23 -21.63
C ASP A 227 17.70 6.11 -22.91
N LYS A 228 17.24 4.89 -23.21
CA LYS A 228 16.48 4.58 -24.44
C LYS A 228 14.97 4.74 -24.31
N VAL A 229 14.45 4.95 -23.09
CA VAL A 229 13.03 5.17 -22.89
C VAL A 229 12.67 6.52 -23.49
N LYS A 230 11.59 6.60 -24.27
CA LYS A 230 11.16 7.85 -24.90
C LYS A 230 9.85 8.29 -24.30
N TRP A 231 9.70 9.61 -24.14
CA TRP A 231 8.40 10.20 -23.86
C TRP A 231 7.46 9.92 -25.04
N ASN A 232 6.20 9.66 -24.73
CA ASN A 232 5.12 9.50 -25.70
C ASN A 232 4.25 10.75 -25.62
N ASP A 233 4.22 11.58 -26.65
CA ASP A 233 3.42 12.83 -26.61
C ASP A 233 1.91 12.58 -26.76
N ALA A 234 1.50 11.37 -27.18
CA ALA A 234 0.10 11.02 -27.38
C ALA A 234 -0.60 10.46 -26.12
N GLN A 235 0.14 10.17 -25.06
CA GLN A 235 -0.42 9.68 -23.80
C GLN A 235 -0.73 10.82 -22.83
N ASP A 236 -1.73 10.61 -21.98
CA ASP A 236 -2.15 11.54 -20.92
C ASP A 236 -2.28 10.85 -19.54
N VAL A 237 -1.64 9.69 -19.38
CA VAL A 237 -1.64 8.87 -18.16
C VAL A 237 -0.59 9.34 -17.15
N VAL A 238 0.60 9.70 -17.62
CA VAL A 238 1.72 10.20 -16.81
C VAL A 238 1.96 11.67 -17.15
N ARG A 239 2.03 12.53 -16.13
CA ARG A 239 2.39 13.93 -16.27
C ARG A 239 3.91 14.14 -16.09
N PRO A 240 4.48 15.17 -16.71
CA PRO A 240 5.82 15.64 -16.38
C PRO A 240 5.94 15.98 -14.88
N ALA A 241 7.08 15.68 -14.25
CA ALA A 241 7.26 15.90 -12.82
C ALA A 241 7.31 17.39 -12.41
N ASN A 242 7.54 18.30 -13.37
CA ASN A 242 7.40 19.75 -13.17
C ASN A 242 5.97 20.29 -13.37
N ASN A 243 5.03 19.45 -13.82
CA ASN A 243 3.59 19.76 -13.91
C ASN A 243 2.76 18.61 -13.31
N PRO A 244 2.94 18.33 -12.01
CA PRO A 244 2.33 17.17 -11.38
C PRO A 244 0.83 17.36 -11.14
N ILE A 245 0.13 16.28 -10.77
CA ILE A 245 -1.25 16.35 -10.28
C ILE A 245 -1.26 17.08 -8.93
N THR A 246 -0.35 16.67 -8.02
CA THR A 246 -0.06 17.36 -6.76
C THR A 246 1.44 17.38 -6.50
N VAL A 247 1.93 18.44 -5.83
CA VAL A 247 3.36 18.61 -5.55
C VAL A 247 3.90 17.66 -4.49
N THR A 248 3.01 17.09 -3.67
CA THR A 248 3.29 15.99 -2.73
C THR A 248 2.64 14.71 -3.21
N GLY A 249 3.12 13.58 -2.71
CA GLY A 249 2.61 12.26 -3.06
C GLY A 249 1.16 12.05 -2.64
N GLY A 250 0.52 11.04 -3.23
CA GLY A 250 -0.87 10.69 -2.90
C GLY A 250 -1.08 10.04 -1.53
N VAL A 251 -0.02 9.85 -0.75
CA VAL A 251 0.00 9.11 0.52
C VAL A 251 0.85 9.86 1.54
N VAL A 252 0.38 9.90 2.78
CA VAL A 252 1.00 10.65 3.88
C VAL A 252 1.18 9.76 5.09
N GLY A 253 2.36 9.82 5.72
CA GLY A 253 2.58 9.25 7.05
C GLY A 253 2.18 10.23 8.14
N LEU A 254 1.56 9.71 9.20
CA LEU A 254 1.09 10.48 10.35
C LEU A 254 1.85 10.04 11.60
N LYS A 255 2.11 10.98 12.51
CA LYS A 255 2.71 10.72 13.83
C LYS A 255 2.09 11.64 14.88
N GLY A 256 1.90 11.14 16.09
CA GLY A 256 1.41 11.95 17.21
C GLY A 256 1.16 11.10 18.44
N SER A 257 0.46 11.66 19.44
CA SER A 257 0.14 10.97 20.68
C SER A 257 -0.70 9.71 20.47
N LEU A 258 -1.50 9.66 19.39
CA LEU A 258 -2.32 8.50 19.05
C LEU A 258 -1.56 7.44 18.23
N ALA A 259 -0.55 7.85 17.45
CA ALA A 259 0.26 6.96 16.61
C ALA A 259 1.76 7.23 16.75
N PRO A 260 2.37 6.89 17.91
CA PRO A 260 3.78 7.16 18.13
C PRO A 260 4.73 6.32 17.25
N GLU A 261 4.30 5.13 16.81
CA GLU A 261 5.04 4.32 15.81
C GLU A 261 4.62 4.62 14.37
N GLY A 262 3.72 5.58 14.20
CA GLY A 262 3.25 6.05 12.91
C GLY A 262 1.90 5.45 12.50
N ALA A 263 1.31 6.07 11.48
CA ALA A 263 0.14 5.61 10.76
C ALA A 263 0.23 6.10 9.32
N ILE A 264 -0.65 5.63 8.44
CA ILE A 264 -0.63 6.01 7.04
C ILE A 264 -2.03 6.27 6.48
N VAL A 265 -2.13 7.30 5.64
CA VAL A 265 -3.38 7.70 5.00
C VAL A 265 -3.16 8.06 3.54
N LYS A 266 -4.12 7.72 2.68
CA LYS A 266 -4.14 8.13 1.28
C LYS A 266 -4.88 9.46 1.17
N VAL A 267 -4.20 10.50 0.67
CA VAL A 267 -4.76 11.85 0.51
C VAL A 267 -5.06 12.21 -0.96
N ALA A 268 -4.64 11.37 -1.91
CA ALA A 268 -4.92 11.57 -3.32
C ALA A 268 -6.43 11.73 -3.57
N GLY A 269 -6.81 12.87 -4.16
CA GLY A 269 -8.21 13.20 -4.48
C GLY A 269 -9.00 13.86 -3.33
N MET A 270 -8.41 14.05 -2.14
CA MET A 270 -9.08 14.70 -1.01
C MET A 270 -9.01 16.24 -1.10
N LYS A 271 -10.13 16.91 -0.84
CA LYS A 271 -10.23 18.39 -0.80
C LYS A 271 -9.86 18.99 0.55
N ASN A 272 -10.20 18.31 1.64
CA ASN A 272 -9.89 18.71 3.00
C ASN A 272 -8.97 17.67 3.64
N GLN A 273 -7.83 18.12 4.16
CA GLN A 273 -6.79 17.29 4.77
C GLN A 273 -6.67 17.50 6.27
N LYS A 274 -7.72 18.05 6.91
CA LYS A 274 -7.86 18.15 8.36
C LYS A 274 -9.20 17.61 8.82
N PHE A 275 -9.19 16.87 9.92
CA PHE A 275 -10.38 16.34 10.57
C PHE A 275 -10.22 16.40 12.09
N THR A 276 -11.29 16.79 12.79
CA THR A 276 -11.32 16.75 14.26
C THR A 276 -12.70 16.32 14.70
N GLY A 277 -12.76 15.34 15.58
CA GLY A 277 -14.03 14.74 15.97
C GLY A 277 -13.93 13.82 17.18
N PRO A 278 -15.07 13.56 17.85
CA PRO A 278 -15.13 12.59 18.93
C PRO A 278 -14.95 11.16 18.40
N ALA A 279 -14.21 10.36 19.15
CA ALA A 279 -14.00 8.94 18.91
C ALA A 279 -15.31 8.17 19.12
N ARG A 280 -15.54 7.18 18.25
CA ARG A 280 -16.51 6.13 18.45
C ARG A 280 -15.81 4.79 18.25
N CYS A 281 -15.64 4.04 19.33
CA CYS A 281 -14.72 2.91 19.40
C CYS A 281 -15.42 1.57 19.18
N PHE A 282 -14.78 0.72 18.38
CA PHE A 282 -15.22 -0.63 18.05
C PHE A 282 -14.05 -1.59 18.22
N ASP A 283 -14.33 -2.76 18.79
CA ASP A 283 -13.34 -3.79 19.11
C ASP A 283 -13.10 -4.79 17.97
N SER A 284 -13.82 -4.63 16.86
CA SER A 284 -13.71 -5.42 15.64
C SER A 284 -14.29 -4.68 14.43
N GLU A 285 -13.88 -5.06 13.22
CA GLU A 285 -14.52 -4.60 11.98
C GLU A 285 -16.03 -4.90 11.98
N GLU A 286 -16.42 -6.06 12.49
CA GLU A 286 -17.79 -6.55 12.51
C GLU A 286 -18.72 -5.65 13.33
N GLU A 287 -18.29 -5.22 14.53
CA GLU A 287 -19.03 -4.26 15.36
C GLU A 287 -19.20 -2.90 14.67
N CYS A 288 -18.12 -2.41 14.05
CA CYS A 288 -18.17 -1.14 13.31
C CYS A 288 -19.10 -1.24 12.09
N PHE A 289 -19.03 -2.36 11.36
CA PHE A 289 -19.86 -2.61 10.19
C PHE A 289 -21.35 -2.68 10.56
N GLU A 290 -21.68 -3.32 11.68
CA GLU A 290 -23.05 -3.38 12.21
C GLU A 290 -23.58 -1.98 12.55
N ALA A 291 -22.78 -1.17 13.25
CA ALA A 291 -23.14 0.21 13.59
C ALA A 291 -23.34 1.07 12.34
N VAL A 292 -22.45 0.97 11.35
CA VAL A 292 -22.58 1.66 10.05
C VAL A 292 -23.84 1.22 9.31
N THR A 293 -24.12 -0.09 9.26
CA THR A 293 -25.31 -0.64 8.60
C THR A 293 -26.59 -0.11 9.24
N LYS A 294 -26.62 -0.01 10.58
CA LYS A 294 -27.73 0.55 11.34
C LYS A 294 -27.79 2.07 11.36
N ARG A 295 -26.82 2.75 10.73
CA ARG A 295 -26.62 4.22 10.80
C ARG A 295 -26.52 4.73 12.23
N ASP A 296 -25.97 3.90 13.11
CA ASP A 296 -25.68 4.27 14.47
C ASP A 296 -24.26 4.89 14.51
N TYR A 297 -24.17 6.11 13.99
CA TYR A 297 -23.02 7.02 14.05
C TYR A 297 -23.47 8.41 13.59
N LYS A 298 -22.66 9.44 13.86
CA LYS A 298 -22.97 10.84 13.52
C LYS A 298 -21.93 11.44 12.59
N GLU A 299 -22.36 12.42 11.81
CA GLU A 299 -21.47 13.30 11.06
C GLU A 299 -20.46 13.97 12.01
N GLY A 300 -19.19 13.98 11.65
CA GLY A 300 -18.09 14.52 12.45
C GLY A 300 -17.45 13.52 13.41
N GLU A 301 -17.95 12.29 13.55
CA GLU A 301 -17.32 11.26 14.39
C GLU A 301 -16.06 10.65 13.72
N VAL A 302 -15.13 10.18 14.55
CA VAL A 302 -13.99 9.36 14.15
C VAL A 302 -14.26 7.92 14.58
N LEU A 303 -14.55 7.04 13.62
CA LEU A 303 -14.77 5.63 13.89
C LEU A 303 -13.43 4.94 14.10
N VAL A 304 -13.22 4.39 15.30
CA VAL A 304 -11.97 3.76 15.73
C VAL A 304 -12.18 2.25 15.74
N ILE A 305 -11.52 1.53 14.84
CA ILE A 305 -11.59 0.07 14.74
C ILE A 305 -10.27 -0.50 15.26
N ARG A 306 -10.28 -1.07 16.47
CA ARG A 306 -9.08 -1.56 17.16
C ARG A 306 -9.03 -3.08 17.23
N TYR A 307 -7.86 -3.61 17.57
CA TYR A 307 -7.56 -5.05 17.60
C TYR A 307 -7.59 -5.71 16.21
N GLU A 308 -7.37 -4.93 15.15
CA GLU A 308 -7.26 -5.42 13.78
C GLU A 308 -5.80 -5.47 13.30
N GLY A 309 -4.86 -5.10 14.17
CA GLY A 309 -3.42 -5.08 13.89
C GLY A 309 -2.77 -6.45 13.70
N PRO A 310 -1.43 -6.49 13.54
CA PRO A 310 -0.71 -7.74 13.33
C PRO A 310 -0.97 -8.79 14.40
N LYS A 311 -1.00 -8.45 15.70
CA LYS A 311 -1.28 -9.41 16.77
C LYS A 311 -2.75 -9.50 17.14
N GLY A 312 -3.46 -8.37 17.08
CA GLY A 312 -4.87 -8.30 17.46
C GLY A 312 -5.78 -9.12 16.55
N GLY A 313 -5.60 -8.95 15.23
CA GLY A 313 -6.55 -9.46 14.25
C GLY A 313 -6.62 -10.99 14.10
N PRO A 314 -5.56 -11.67 13.62
CA PRO A 314 -4.16 -11.65 14.08
C PRO A 314 -3.18 -11.60 12.88
N GLY A 315 -3.48 -10.73 11.91
CA GLY A 315 -2.81 -10.72 10.61
C GLY A 315 -2.95 -9.41 9.86
N MET A 316 -3.29 -8.33 10.58
CA MET A 316 -3.46 -7.00 10.03
C MET A 316 -4.49 -6.97 8.89
N ARG A 317 -5.78 -7.19 9.18
CA ARG A 317 -6.82 -7.35 8.14
C ARG A 317 -6.96 -6.10 7.27
N GLU A 318 -7.32 -6.29 6.00
CA GLU A 318 -7.60 -5.20 5.07
C GLU A 318 -9.12 -5.00 4.97
N MET A 319 -9.61 -4.00 5.68
CA MET A 319 -11.03 -3.72 5.82
C MET A 319 -11.54 -2.94 4.60
N LEU A 320 -12.70 -3.37 4.10
CA LEU A 320 -13.33 -2.79 2.91
C LEU A 320 -14.83 -2.63 3.08
N ALA A 321 -15.50 -3.61 3.71
CA ALA A 321 -16.95 -3.62 3.85
C ALA A 321 -17.48 -2.36 4.55
N THR A 322 -16.87 -2.01 5.69
CA THR A 322 -17.22 -0.80 6.46
C THR A 322 -17.02 0.47 5.64
N THR A 323 -15.91 0.57 4.91
CA THR A 323 -15.63 1.76 4.08
C THR A 323 -16.62 1.87 2.92
N ALA A 324 -16.91 0.77 2.22
CA ALA A 324 -17.86 0.75 1.11
C ALA A 324 -19.28 1.14 1.56
N ALA A 325 -19.71 0.66 2.73
CA ALA A 325 -21.01 1.02 3.31
C ALA A 325 -21.12 2.51 3.65
N ILE A 326 -20.09 3.10 4.27
CA ILE A 326 -20.05 4.54 4.59
C ILE A 326 -20.14 5.39 3.31
N TYR A 327 -19.40 4.99 2.26
CA TYR A 327 -19.43 5.68 0.97
C TYR A 327 -20.78 5.53 0.26
N GLY A 328 -21.37 4.33 0.24
CA GLY A 328 -22.70 4.08 -0.31
C GLY A 328 -23.81 4.91 0.38
N GLN A 329 -23.64 5.16 1.68
CA GLN A 329 -24.51 6.02 2.49
C GLN A 329 -24.26 7.53 2.29
N GLY A 330 -23.20 7.93 1.59
CA GLY A 330 -22.86 9.33 1.33
C GLY A 330 -22.12 10.03 2.48
N MET A 331 -21.46 9.26 3.36
CA MET A 331 -20.78 9.76 4.56
C MET A 331 -19.25 9.78 4.45
N GLY A 332 -18.68 9.39 3.31
CA GLY A 332 -17.23 9.19 3.13
C GLY A 332 -16.33 10.41 3.43
N ASP A 333 -16.82 11.63 3.22
CA ASP A 333 -16.06 12.87 3.50
C ASP A 333 -16.52 13.56 4.81
N LYS A 334 -17.39 12.90 5.58
CA LYS A 334 -18.09 13.45 6.74
C LYS A 334 -17.69 12.78 8.06
N VAL A 335 -17.00 11.65 7.97
CA VAL A 335 -16.44 10.90 9.10
C VAL A 335 -14.99 10.54 8.78
N ALA A 336 -14.22 10.22 9.81
CA ALA A 336 -12.92 9.57 9.64
C ALA A 336 -12.99 8.14 10.18
N LEU A 337 -12.15 7.27 9.62
CA LEU A 337 -11.93 5.91 10.11
C LEU A 337 -10.45 5.74 10.45
N ILE A 338 -10.17 5.18 11.62
CA ILE A 338 -8.80 4.85 12.03
C ILE A 338 -8.72 3.40 12.51
N THR A 339 -7.58 2.75 12.26
CA THR A 339 -7.37 1.37 12.68
C THR A 339 -5.90 1.00 12.85
N ASP A 340 -5.62 0.09 13.78
CA ASP A 340 -4.34 -0.61 13.88
C ASP A 340 -4.16 -1.70 12.80
N GLY A 341 -5.23 -2.06 12.10
CA GLY A 341 -5.24 -2.90 10.90
C GLY A 341 -4.91 -2.12 9.61
N ARG A 342 -5.53 -2.50 8.50
CA ARG A 342 -5.34 -1.86 7.18
C ARG A 342 -6.70 -1.51 6.57
N PHE A 343 -6.73 -0.46 5.77
CA PHE A 343 -7.85 -0.19 4.88
C PHE A 343 -7.48 -0.55 3.45
N SER A 344 -8.51 -0.92 2.67
CA SER A 344 -8.31 -1.30 1.29
C SER A 344 -7.68 -0.20 0.47
N GLY A 345 -6.82 -0.59 -0.47
CA GLY A 345 -6.33 0.32 -1.50
C GLY A 345 -7.43 1.00 -2.33
N ALA A 346 -8.67 0.48 -2.32
CA ALA A 346 -9.85 1.05 -3.01
C ALA A 346 -10.55 2.18 -2.24
N THR A 347 -10.21 2.37 -0.97
CA THR A 347 -10.87 3.32 -0.08
C THR A 347 -10.51 4.77 -0.42
N ARG A 348 -11.44 5.70 -0.14
CA ARG A 348 -11.26 7.16 -0.28
C ARG A 348 -11.39 7.82 1.11
N GLY A 349 -11.05 9.11 1.19
CA GLY A 349 -11.24 9.91 2.41
C GLY A 349 -10.29 9.54 3.55
N PHE A 350 -10.63 9.97 4.77
CA PHE A 350 -9.82 9.73 5.97
C PHE A 350 -9.96 8.29 6.46
N CYS A 351 -9.33 7.36 5.75
CA CYS A 351 -9.21 5.97 6.18
C CYS A 351 -7.74 5.70 6.52
N ILE A 352 -7.44 5.82 7.82
CA ILE A 352 -6.08 5.81 8.37
C ILE A 352 -5.79 4.41 8.91
N GLY A 353 -4.83 3.72 8.30
CA GLY A 353 -4.40 2.40 8.73
C GLY A 353 -3.04 2.43 9.42
N HIS A 354 -2.61 1.25 9.87
CA HIS A 354 -1.30 1.01 10.44
C HIS A 354 -1.03 1.80 11.72
N VAL A 355 -2.08 2.19 12.45
CA VAL A 355 -1.92 2.94 13.70
C VAL A 355 -1.11 2.09 14.69
N GLY A 356 0.13 2.51 14.94
CA GLY A 356 1.08 1.82 15.79
C GLY A 356 1.46 2.63 17.04
N PRO A 357 1.73 1.99 18.18
CA PRO A 357 1.59 0.55 18.44
C PRO A 357 0.12 0.11 18.38
N GLU A 358 -0.13 -1.14 17.99
CA GLU A 358 -1.49 -1.68 17.90
C GLU A 358 -2.16 -1.82 19.28
N ALA A 359 -3.49 -1.94 19.30
CA ALA A 359 -4.25 -2.07 20.54
C ALA A 359 -3.90 -3.36 21.31
N ALA A 360 -3.56 -4.44 20.61
CA ALA A 360 -3.22 -5.73 21.22
C ALA A 360 -1.94 -5.71 22.06
N VAL A 361 -1.07 -4.72 21.85
CA VAL A 361 0.14 -4.50 22.67
C VAL A 361 0.02 -3.28 23.58
N GLY A 362 -1.21 -2.77 23.77
CA GLY A 362 -1.51 -1.64 24.65
C GLY A 362 -1.12 -0.29 24.06
N GLY A 363 -1.04 -0.15 22.73
CA GLY A 363 -0.82 1.15 22.09
C GLY A 363 -1.95 2.16 22.37
N PRO A 364 -1.72 3.47 22.16
CA PRO A 364 -2.70 4.52 22.49
C PRO A 364 -4.10 4.30 21.89
N ILE A 365 -4.20 3.74 20.68
CA ILE A 365 -5.47 3.36 20.05
C ILE A 365 -6.29 2.37 20.89
N GLY A 366 -5.64 1.48 21.64
CA GLY A 366 -6.30 0.55 22.56
C GLY A 366 -6.82 1.18 23.85
N LEU A 367 -6.47 2.44 24.12
CA LEU A 367 -6.82 3.18 25.34
C LEU A 367 -7.94 4.21 25.13
N LEU A 368 -8.39 4.37 23.88
CA LEU A 368 -9.47 5.29 23.54
C LEU A 368 -10.81 4.82 24.11
N GLU A 369 -11.62 5.81 24.48
CA GLU A 369 -13.00 5.69 24.94
C GLU A 369 -13.90 6.57 24.05
N ASP A 370 -15.20 6.24 23.98
CA ASP A 370 -16.16 7.02 23.22
C ASP A 370 -16.19 8.49 23.70
N GLY A 371 -16.12 9.41 22.76
CA GLY A 371 -16.12 10.85 23.01
C GLY A 371 -14.74 11.51 23.11
N ASP A 372 -13.65 10.74 23.19
CA ASP A 372 -12.28 11.31 23.16
C ASP A 372 -12.07 12.09 21.86
N ILE A 373 -11.54 13.32 21.93
CA ILE A 373 -11.36 14.15 20.72
C ILE A 373 -10.06 13.77 20.01
N ILE A 374 -10.19 13.33 18.75
CA ILE A 374 -9.07 13.00 17.87
C ILE A 374 -8.84 14.15 16.90
N VAL A 375 -7.58 14.53 16.71
CA VAL A 375 -7.13 15.58 15.79
C VAL A 375 -6.25 14.95 14.72
N ILE A 376 -6.65 15.10 13.46
CA ILE A 376 -5.93 14.62 12.28
C ILE A 376 -5.58 15.83 11.41
N ASP A 377 -4.30 16.02 11.14
CA ASP A 377 -3.79 17.02 10.19
C ASP A 377 -2.80 16.34 9.24
N ALA A 378 -3.29 15.93 8.06
CA ALA A 378 -2.45 15.26 7.07
C ALA A 378 -1.49 16.23 6.35
N GLU A 379 -1.73 17.54 6.40
CA GLU A 379 -0.77 18.52 5.88
C GLU A 379 0.46 18.61 6.78
N ALA A 380 0.23 18.57 8.10
CA ALA A 380 1.29 18.59 9.11
C ALA A 380 1.88 17.20 9.38
N GLY A 381 1.21 16.13 8.95
CA GLY A 381 1.61 14.74 9.26
C GLY A 381 1.31 14.35 10.70
N ILE A 382 0.24 14.88 11.29
CA ILE A 382 -0.08 14.75 12.73
C ILE A 382 -1.35 13.92 12.95
N MET A 383 -1.31 13.06 13.97
CA MET A 383 -2.50 12.39 14.51
C MET A 383 -2.42 12.28 16.03
N ASP A 384 -3.20 13.11 16.71
CA ASP A 384 -3.20 13.26 18.16
C ASP A 384 -4.58 12.94 18.76
N VAL A 385 -4.59 12.61 20.05
CA VAL A 385 -5.78 12.59 20.89
C VAL A 385 -5.67 13.68 21.96
N GLN A 386 -6.75 14.40 22.25
CA GLN A 386 -6.82 15.43 23.29
C GLN A 386 -6.96 14.83 24.69
N LEU A 387 -6.02 13.98 25.07
CA LEU A 387 -5.86 13.45 26.41
C LEU A 387 -4.49 13.86 26.95
N SER A 388 -4.40 14.09 28.25
CA SER A 388 -3.11 14.30 28.88
C SER A 388 -2.33 12.99 28.98
N GLU A 389 -1.01 13.07 29.09
CA GLU A 389 -0.17 11.89 29.27
C GLU A 389 -0.53 11.14 30.56
N GLU A 390 -0.93 11.87 31.62
CA GLU A 390 -1.37 11.27 32.87
C GLU A 390 -2.65 10.43 32.72
N GLU A 391 -3.60 10.89 31.89
CA GLU A 391 -4.83 10.16 31.61
C GLU A 391 -4.54 8.91 30.77
N LEU A 392 -3.73 9.04 29.72
CA LEU A 392 -3.29 7.88 28.91
C LEU A 392 -2.57 6.84 29.76
N GLU A 393 -1.68 7.26 30.66
CA GLU A 393 -0.97 6.35 31.57
C GLU A 393 -1.91 5.71 32.61
N ALA A 394 -2.89 6.45 33.12
CA ALA A 394 -3.92 5.91 34.01
C ALA A 394 -4.76 4.83 33.32
N ARG A 395 -5.12 5.03 32.05
CA ARG A 395 -5.83 4.04 31.23
C ARG A 395 -4.95 2.84 30.90
N ARG A 396 -3.67 3.07 30.56
CA ARG A 396 -2.67 2.02 30.29
C ARG A 396 -2.52 1.05 31.47
N LYS A 397 -2.55 1.54 32.71
CA LYS A 397 -2.49 0.69 33.92
C LYS A 397 -3.73 -0.20 34.12
N LYS A 398 -4.88 0.19 33.56
CA LYS A 398 -6.12 -0.59 33.61
C LYS A 398 -6.27 -1.54 32.41
N TRP A 399 -5.55 -1.29 31.33
CA TRP A 399 -5.57 -2.10 30.13
C TRP A 399 -5.11 -3.54 30.42
N LYS A 400 -5.78 -4.49 29.78
CA LYS A 400 -5.44 -5.92 29.88
C LYS A 400 -5.25 -6.48 28.48
N PRO A 401 -4.19 -7.25 28.23
CA PRO A 401 -3.99 -7.91 26.96
C PRO A 401 -5.15 -8.88 26.69
N ARG A 402 -5.62 -8.89 25.44
CA ARG A 402 -6.55 -9.91 24.95
C ARG A 402 -5.76 -11.13 24.51
N GLU A 403 -6.31 -12.31 24.75
CA GLU A 403 -5.80 -13.51 24.11
C GLU A 403 -6.21 -13.51 22.64
N THR A 404 -5.36 -14.05 21.78
CA THR A 404 -5.73 -14.25 20.38
C THR A 404 -6.82 -15.33 20.27
N ASP A 405 -7.74 -15.15 19.34
CA ASP A 405 -8.78 -16.14 19.03
C ASP A 405 -8.22 -17.42 18.40
N TYR A 406 -6.93 -17.47 18.10
CA TYR A 406 -6.25 -18.61 17.48
C TYR A 406 -5.27 -19.23 18.47
N GLN A 407 -5.60 -20.38 19.05
CA GLN A 407 -4.77 -21.05 20.06
C GLN A 407 -3.80 -22.10 19.48
N SER A 408 -3.79 -22.29 18.16
CA SER A 408 -2.84 -23.17 17.47
C SER A 408 -2.71 -22.83 15.98
N GLY A 409 -1.79 -23.48 15.27
CA GLY A 409 -1.62 -23.32 13.82
C GLY A 409 -0.82 -22.08 13.42
N ALA A 410 -0.91 -21.72 12.14
CA ALA A 410 -0.08 -20.67 11.55
C ALA A 410 -0.35 -19.27 12.14
N LEU A 411 -1.61 -18.93 12.39
CA LEU A 411 -1.99 -17.63 12.94
C LEU A 411 -1.56 -17.46 14.40
N TRP A 412 -1.65 -18.52 15.22
CA TRP A 412 -1.08 -18.50 16.56
C TRP A 412 0.43 -18.23 16.52
N LYS A 413 1.18 -18.96 15.68
CA LYS A 413 2.63 -18.75 15.49
C LYS A 413 2.94 -17.32 15.06
N TYR A 414 2.20 -16.81 14.07
CA TYR A 414 2.36 -15.46 13.57
C TYR A 414 2.18 -14.43 14.70
N ALA A 415 1.11 -14.54 15.51
CA ALA A 415 0.87 -13.63 16.64
C ALA A 415 1.98 -13.66 17.70
N GLN A 416 2.67 -14.80 17.88
CA GLN A 416 3.83 -14.90 18.78
C GLN A 416 5.06 -14.17 18.24
N GLU A 417 5.28 -14.20 16.92
CA GLU A 417 6.53 -13.79 16.29
C GLU A 417 6.49 -12.40 15.63
N VAL A 418 5.31 -11.93 15.23
CA VAL A 418 5.18 -10.73 14.41
C VAL A 418 5.58 -9.45 15.17
N GLY A 419 6.35 -8.60 14.49
CA GLY A 419 6.74 -7.28 14.95
C GLY A 419 5.77 -6.17 14.56
N SER A 420 6.15 -4.93 14.88
CA SER A 420 5.35 -3.74 14.56
C SER A 420 5.20 -3.52 13.05
N ALA A 421 4.05 -2.94 12.66
CA ALA A 421 3.81 -2.44 11.30
C ALA A 421 4.84 -1.37 10.87
N ARG A 422 5.44 -0.63 11.81
CA ARG A 422 6.50 0.35 11.53
C ARG A 422 7.67 -0.25 10.75
N TYR A 423 8.03 -1.48 11.04
CA TYR A 423 9.13 -2.22 10.41
C TYR A 423 8.63 -3.27 9.41
N GLY A 424 7.37 -3.18 8.99
CA GLY A 424 6.81 -4.06 7.96
C GLY A 424 6.15 -5.34 8.47
N ALA A 425 5.82 -5.44 9.77
CA ALA A 425 5.18 -6.62 10.37
C ALA A 425 5.94 -7.92 10.08
N VAL A 426 7.26 -7.87 10.21
CA VAL A 426 8.19 -8.99 10.01
C VAL A 426 8.12 -9.99 11.16
N THR A 427 8.46 -11.26 10.91
CA THR A 427 8.32 -12.38 11.87
C THR A 427 9.65 -13.01 12.29
N HIS A 428 10.77 -12.33 12.04
CA HIS A 428 12.10 -12.82 12.39
C HIS A 428 13.07 -11.64 12.60
N PRO A 429 14.29 -11.85 13.14
CA PRO A 429 15.23 -10.76 13.45
C PRO A 429 15.86 -10.03 12.25
N GLY A 430 15.72 -10.56 11.03
CA GLY A 430 16.21 -9.92 9.79
C GLY A 430 17.67 -10.15 9.44
N GLY A 431 18.09 -9.63 8.28
CA GLY A 431 19.43 -9.78 7.70
C GLY A 431 20.53 -9.17 8.56
N ALA A 432 20.23 -8.15 9.36
CA ALA A 432 21.20 -7.51 10.27
C ALA A 432 21.68 -8.44 11.40
N LYS A 433 20.97 -9.54 11.65
CA LYS A 433 21.34 -10.57 12.65
C LYS A 433 21.88 -11.85 12.03
N GLU A 434 21.95 -11.94 10.70
CA GLU A 434 22.52 -13.11 10.03
C GLU A 434 24.03 -13.21 10.29
N THR A 435 24.49 -14.46 10.48
CA THR A 435 25.92 -14.77 10.70
C THR A 435 26.59 -15.37 9.47
N HIS A 436 25.79 -15.78 8.48
CA HIS A 436 26.22 -16.35 7.20
C HIS A 436 25.15 -16.04 6.14
N CYS A 437 25.57 -15.95 4.89
CA CYS A 437 24.69 -15.76 3.75
C CYS A 437 24.38 -17.11 3.11
N TYR A 438 23.10 -17.42 2.87
CA TYR A 438 22.68 -18.70 2.30
C TYR A 438 23.35 -19.01 0.95
N ALA A 439 23.56 -18.00 0.10
CA ALA A 439 24.19 -18.15 -1.20
C ALA A 439 25.70 -18.48 -1.13
N ASP A 440 26.33 -18.41 0.04
CA ASP A 440 27.76 -18.72 0.24
C ASP A 440 27.99 -20.11 0.89
N ILE A 441 26.90 -20.84 1.20
CA ILE A 441 26.93 -22.24 1.64
C ILE A 441 26.96 -23.13 0.40
#